data_AF-A0A972SFK3-F1
#
_entry.id   AF-A0A972SFK3-F1
#
_cell.length_a   1.000
_cell.length_b   1.000
_cell.length_c   1.000
_cell.angle_alpha   90.00
_cell.angle_beta   90.00
_cell.angle_gamma   90.00
#
_symmetry.space_group_name_H-M   'P 1'
#
loop_
_entity.id
_entity.type
_entity.pdbx_description
1 polymer ?
#
loop_
_entity_poly.entity_id
_entity_poly.type
_entity_poly.pdbx_seq_one_letter_code
_entity_poly.pdbx_strand_id
1 'polypeptide(L)'
;MQRRAFDNVFYWEGRAVIPPQGSFIKLKEDKTLDVPPNPIIPFIEGDGIGPEITQAMLLIINEAVKKAYDDERKIYWVELLAGDKAEEKTGERLPQETLEVLKESIVAIKGPLGTPVGKGVRSINSALRRAFDYYSAVRPVYWMGQPTPIPEPQRVDVVVFRENTDDVYAGVEFFAGTPEAKKVREFLIKEMGAKEEGFPEDVGITVKPMSEFKTKRHVRKALRYALETGR
;
A
#
# COMPACT_ATOMS: atom_id res chain seq x y z
N MET A 1 -12.94 -12.93 21.73
CA MET A 1 -13.65 -11.64 21.62
C MET A 1 -14.78 -11.83 20.61
N GLN A 2 -16.05 -11.64 20.97
CA GLN A 2 -17.15 -11.72 19.99
C GLN A 2 -16.98 -10.60 18.96
N ARG A 3 -17.02 -10.92 17.66
CA ARG A 3 -17.02 -9.91 16.59
C ARG A 3 -18.27 -9.05 16.75
N ARG A 4 -18.09 -7.73 16.77
CA ARG A 4 -19.23 -6.81 16.80
C ARG A 4 -19.86 -6.84 15.41
N ALA A 5 -21.14 -7.19 15.33
CA ALA A 5 -21.86 -7.14 14.07
C ALA A 5 -22.14 -5.67 13.74
N PHE A 6 -21.62 -5.21 12.61
CA PHE A 6 -21.97 -3.91 12.03
C PHE A 6 -22.94 -4.15 10.88
N ASP A 7 -24.00 -3.35 10.79
CA ASP A 7 -25.02 -3.48 9.75
C ASP A 7 -24.51 -3.03 8.35
N ASN A 8 -23.36 -2.37 8.31
CA ASN A 8 -22.74 -1.81 7.12
C ASN A 8 -21.45 -2.50 6.70
N VAL A 9 -21.16 -3.67 7.28
CA VAL A 9 -19.98 -4.47 6.96
C VAL A 9 -20.42 -5.78 6.31
N PHE A 10 -20.01 -5.96 5.07
CA PHE A 10 -20.29 -7.12 4.23
C PHE A 10 -19.05 -8.00 4.19
N TYR A 11 -19.03 -9.02 5.04
CA TYR A 11 -17.93 -9.97 5.13
C TYR A 11 -17.92 -10.91 3.91
N TRP A 12 -16.76 -11.51 3.65
CA TRP A 12 -16.61 -12.42 2.53
C TRP A 12 -17.38 -13.73 2.77
N GLU A 13 -18.17 -14.16 1.78
CA GLU A 13 -19.04 -15.35 1.86
C GLU A 13 -18.92 -16.21 0.60
N GLY A 14 -17.78 -16.89 0.43
CA GLY A 14 -17.47 -17.60 -0.82
C GLY A 14 -17.04 -16.67 -1.97
N ARG A 15 -17.42 -15.39 -1.87
CA ARG A 15 -17.05 -14.28 -2.75
C ARG A 15 -17.20 -12.94 -2.01
N ALA A 16 -16.66 -11.87 -2.57
CA ALA A 16 -16.92 -10.51 -2.11
C ALA A 16 -18.42 -10.17 -2.23
N VAL A 17 -19.02 -9.66 -1.16
CA VAL A 17 -20.45 -9.33 -1.12
C VAL A 17 -20.63 -7.83 -1.34
N ILE A 18 -21.04 -7.45 -2.56
CA ILE A 18 -21.26 -6.04 -2.94
C ILE A 18 -22.70 -5.62 -2.57
N PRO A 19 -22.88 -4.66 -1.64
CA PRO A 19 -24.23 -4.24 -1.26
C PRO A 19 -24.89 -3.38 -2.34
N PRO A 20 -26.16 -3.65 -2.71
CA PRO A 20 -26.88 -2.85 -3.70
C PRO A 20 -27.16 -1.41 -3.21
N GLN A 21 -27.11 -1.18 -1.90
CA GLN A 21 -27.30 0.13 -1.29
C GLN A 21 -26.08 1.04 -1.38
N GLY A 22 -24.91 0.51 -1.80
CA GLY A 22 -23.67 1.29 -1.89
C GLY A 22 -23.25 1.56 -3.34
N SER A 23 -22.29 2.45 -3.52
CA SER A 23 -21.66 2.67 -4.83
C SER A 23 -20.17 2.95 -4.69
N PHE A 24 -19.36 2.45 -5.63
CA PHE A 24 -17.93 2.76 -5.66
C PHE A 24 -17.69 4.26 -5.94
N ILE A 25 -16.63 4.80 -5.34
CA ILE A 25 -16.12 6.14 -5.66
C ILE A 25 -15.63 6.13 -7.11
N LYS A 26 -15.95 7.18 -7.87
CA LYS A 26 -15.54 7.30 -9.28
C LYS A 26 -14.55 8.44 -9.48
N LEU A 27 -13.68 8.31 -10.48
CA LEU A 27 -12.84 9.39 -10.97
C LEU A 27 -13.59 10.11 -12.10
N LYS A 28 -13.79 11.42 -11.96
CA LYS A 28 -14.40 12.26 -13.01
C LYS A 28 -13.40 12.56 -14.12
N GLU A 29 -13.88 13.02 -15.27
CA GLU A 29 -13.02 13.39 -16.41
C GLU A 29 -11.99 14.48 -16.07
N ASP A 30 -12.35 15.40 -15.18
CA ASP A 30 -11.48 16.47 -14.67
C ASP A 30 -10.47 15.99 -13.60
N LYS A 31 -10.45 14.68 -13.31
CA LYS A 31 -9.60 14.00 -12.31
C LYS A 31 -9.95 14.30 -10.86
N THR A 32 -11.08 14.93 -10.58
CA THR A 32 -11.64 15.01 -9.22
C THR A 32 -12.39 13.73 -8.86
N LEU A 33 -12.65 13.51 -7.57
CA LEU A 33 -13.39 12.33 -7.09
C LEU A 33 -14.89 12.62 -7.01
N ASP A 34 -15.70 11.69 -7.52
CA ASP A 34 -17.13 11.60 -7.25
C ASP A 34 -17.36 10.64 -6.08
N VAL A 35 -17.62 11.21 -4.90
CA VAL A 35 -17.83 10.43 -3.67
C VAL A 35 -19.32 10.44 -3.35
N PRO A 36 -20.04 9.30 -3.50
CA PRO A 36 -21.45 9.24 -3.15
C PRO A 36 -21.65 9.32 -1.63
N PRO A 37 -22.86 9.61 -1.12
CA PRO A 37 -23.14 9.62 0.33
C PRO A 37 -23.01 8.24 0.99
N ASN A 38 -23.06 7.19 0.17
CA ASN A 38 -23.05 5.77 0.52
C ASN A 38 -21.88 5.01 -0.16
N PRO A 39 -20.61 5.44 0.04
CA PRO A 39 -19.49 4.86 -0.69
C PRO A 39 -19.20 3.42 -0.26
N ILE A 40 -18.91 2.56 -1.24
CA ILE A 40 -18.35 1.23 -1.00
C ILE A 40 -16.83 1.36 -0.85
N ILE A 41 -16.31 0.93 0.29
CA ILE A 41 -14.86 0.90 0.58
C ILE A 41 -14.45 -0.55 0.87
N PRO A 42 -13.68 -1.18 -0.03
CA PRO A 42 -13.09 -2.47 0.25
C PRO A 42 -12.09 -2.41 1.40
N PHE A 43 -12.11 -3.42 2.25
CA PHE A 43 -11.13 -3.59 3.32
C PHE A 43 -10.57 -5.01 3.38
N ILE A 44 -9.33 -5.13 3.85
CA ILE A 44 -8.69 -6.42 4.12
C ILE A 44 -8.30 -6.44 5.60
N GLU A 45 -8.78 -7.42 6.38
CA GLU A 45 -8.45 -7.54 7.81
C GLU A 45 -6.94 -7.67 8.05
N GLY A 46 -6.26 -8.43 7.20
CA GLY A 46 -4.83 -8.69 7.29
C GLY A 46 -4.48 -9.81 8.28
N ASP A 47 -3.20 -9.92 8.58
CA ASP A 47 -2.59 -11.01 9.34
C ASP A 47 -2.23 -10.59 10.78
N GLY A 48 -2.01 -11.57 11.66
CA GLY A 48 -1.60 -11.33 13.04
C GLY A 48 -2.60 -10.45 13.81
N ILE A 49 -2.17 -9.26 14.23
CA ILE A 49 -3.02 -8.28 14.92
C ILE A 49 -4.09 -7.62 14.01
N GLY A 50 -4.05 -7.89 12.70
CA GLY A 50 -4.87 -7.24 11.68
C GLY A 50 -6.38 -7.26 11.97
N PRO A 51 -6.99 -8.42 12.26
CA PRO A 51 -8.41 -8.49 12.57
C PRO A 51 -8.82 -7.62 13.76
N GLU A 52 -8.02 -7.58 14.84
CA GLU A 52 -8.34 -6.80 16.04
C GLU A 52 -8.29 -5.29 15.76
N ILE A 53 -7.24 -4.81 15.12
CA ILE A 53 -7.12 -3.37 14.81
C ILE A 53 -8.11 -2.93 13.72
N THR A 54 -8.48 -3.83 12.80
CA THR A 54 -9.48 -3.55 11.77
C THR A 54 -10.86 -3.36 12.39
N GLN A 55 -11.25 -4.23 13.33
CA GLN A 55 -12.52 -4.08 14.05
C GLN A 55 -12.60 -2.76 14.83
N ALA A 56 -11.51 -2.36 15.49
CA ALA A 56 -11.43 -1.07 16.17
C ALA A 56 -11.52 0.11 15.20
N MET A 57 -10.86 0.04 14.05
CA MET A 57 -10.91 1.04 12.99
C MET A 57 -12.33 1.20 12.44
N LEU A 58 -13.01 0.10 12.10
CA LEU A 58 -14.38 0.12 11.58
C LEU A 58 -15.34 0.82 12.56
N LEU A 59 -15.24 0.50 13.85
CA LEU A 59 -16.03 1.14 14.89
C LEU A 59 -15.81 2.66 14.92
N ILE A 60 -14.54 3.09 15.02
CA ILE A 60 -14.20 4.51 15.16
C ILE A 60 -14.63 5.30 13.92
N ILE A 61 -14.38 4.77 12.72
CA ILE A 61 -14.76 5.48 11.48
C ILE A 61 -16.27 5.55 11.34
N ASN A 62 -17.01 4.46 11.60
CA ASN A 62 -18.47 4.47 11.54
C ASN A 62 -19.07 5.52 12.48
N GLU A 63 -18.62 5.58 13.73
CA GLU A 63 -19.10 6.58 14.70
C GLU A 63 -18.70 8.01 14.31
N ALA A 64 -17.49 8.21 13.77
CA ALA A 64 -17.04 9.52 13.31
C ALA A 64 -17.87 10.03 12.12
N VAL A 65 -18.16 9.17 11.14
CA VAL A 65 -19.02 9.51 9.99
C VAL A 65 -20.43 9.82 10.47
N LYS A 66 -21.01 8.97 11.30
CA LYS A 66 -22.33 9.19 11.88
C LYS A 66 -22.43 10.54 12.59
N LYS A 67 -21.46 10.85 13.45
CA LYS A 67 -21.42 12.10 14.22
C LYS A 67 -21.21 13.34 13.34
N ALA A 68 -20.45 13.22 12.25
CA ALA A 68 -20.13 14.36 11.39
C ALA A 68 -21.25 14.73 10.40
N TYR A 69 -22.12 13.77 10.08
CA TYR A 69 -23.13 13.91 9.03
C TYR A 69 -24.55 13.55 9.48
N ASP A 70 -24.81 13.38 10.78
CA ASP A 70 -26.13 13.06 11.33
C ASP A 70 -26.87 11.93 10.57
N ASP A 71 -26.15 10.83 10.31
CA ASP A 71 -26.61 9.66 9.52
C ASP A 71 -26.91 9.91 8.01
N GLU A 72 -26.70 11.12 7.47
CA GLU A 72 -26.85 11.42 6.03
C GLU A 72 -25.79 10.73 5.15
N ARG A 73 -24.67 10.31 5.75
CA ARG A 73 -23.59 9.58 5.07
C ARG A 73 -23.26 8.29 5.80
N LYS A 74 -22.94 7.25 5.02
CA LYS A 74 -22.64 5.92 5.57
C LYS A 74 -21.68 5.17 4.66
N ILE A 75 -20.57 4.67 5.21
CA ILE A 75 -19.65 3.80 4.45
C ILE A 75 -20.24 2.39 4.41
N TYR A 76 -20.19 1.76 3.24
CA TYR A 76 -20.43 0.33 3.10
C TYR A 76 -19.09 -0.39 2.94
N TRP A 77 -18.73 -1.19 3.95
CA TRP A 77 -17.47 -1.90 3.99
C TRP A 77 -17.62 -3.26 3.31
N VAL A 78 -16.75 -3.56 2.35
CA VAL A 78 -16.72 -4.87 1.67
C VAL A 78 -15.42 -5.56 2.00
N GLU A 79 -15.51 -6.73 2.63
CA GLU A 79 -14.32 -7.52 2.93
C GLU A 79 -13.74 -8.16 1.67
N LEU A 80 -12.43 -8.00 1.51
CA LEU A 80 -11.60 -8.75 0.57
C LEU A 80 -10.57 -9.57 1.33
N LEU A 81 -10.10 -10.65 0.70
CA LEU A 81 -9.14 -11.56 1.31
C LEU A 81 -7.72 -11.28 0.79
N ALA A 82 -6.76 -11.18 1.71
CA ALA A 82 -5.33 -11.36 1.43
C ALA A 82 -4.62 -11.83 2.70
N GLY A 83 -3.50 -12.53 2.53
CA GLY A 83 -2.73 -13.09 3.64
C GLY A 83 -3.24 -14.45 4.10
N ASP A 84 -3.10 -14.72 5.39
CA ASP A 84 -3.34 -16.02 6.01
C ASP A 84 -4.81 -16.44 5.92
N LYS A 85 -5.73 -15.49 6.10
CA LYS A 85 -7.17 -15.73 5.94
C LYS A 85 -7.52 -16.12 4.50
N ALA A 86 -6.84 -15.54 3.51
CA ALA A 86 -7.06 -15.90 2.11
C ALA A 86 -6.55 -17.31 1.81
N GLU A 87 -5.35 -17.64 2.31
CA GLU A 87 -4.75 -18.96 2.16
C GLU A 87 -5.62 -20.06 2.75
N GLU A 88 -6.15 -19.85 3.95
CA GLU A 88 -7.06 -20.79 4.62
C GLU A 88 -8.34 -21.02 3.81
N LYS A 89 -8.94 -19.96 3.26
CA LYS A 89 -10.27 -20.03 2.60
C LYS A 89 -10.21 -20.43 1.13
N THR A 90 -9.13 -20.10 0.44
CA THR A 90 -9.05 -20.21 -1.03
C THR A 90 -7.84 -21.00 -1.52
N GLY A 91 -6.86 -21.27 -0.65
CA GLY A 91 -5.56 -21.84 -1.04
C GLY A 91 -4.57 -20.82 -1.60
N GLU A 92 -4.98 -19.56 -1.81
CA GLU A 92 -4.13 -18.50 -2.35
C GLU A 92 -3.99 -17.34 -1.35
N ARG A 93 -2.77 -16.84 -1.14
CA ARG A 93 -2.53 -15.68 -0.25
C ARG A 93 -3.00 -14.34 -0.84
N LEU A 94 -3.21 -14.27 -2.15
CA LEU A 94 -3.75 -13.09 -2.83
C LEU A 94 -4.66 -13.55 -3.98
N PRO A 95 -5.93 -13.85 -3.68
CA PRO A 95 -6.88 -14.32 -4.68
C PRO A 95 -7.10 -13.30 -5.79
N GLN A 96 -7.33 -13.80 -7.01
CA GLN A 96 -7.60 -12.96 -8.18
C GLN A 96 -8.86 -12.08 -7.99
N GLU A 97 -9.89 -12.58 -7.31
CA GLU A 97 -11.10 -11.82 -6.94
C GLU A 97 -10.77 -10.51 -6.21
N THR A 98 -9.82 -10.55 -5.25
CA THR A 98 -9.40 -9.36 -4.51
C THR A 98 -8.83 -8.31 -5.45
N LEU A 99 -8.05 -8.72 -6.45
CA LEU A 99 -7.50 -7.80 -7.45
C LEU A 99 -8.60 -7.24 -8.35
N GLU A 100 -9.60 -8.02 -8.72
CA GLU A 100 -10.72 -7.59 -9.56
C GLU A 100 -11.57 -6.54 -8.85
N VAL A 101 -11.96 -6.77 -7.60
CA VAL A 101 -12.74 -5.78 -6.83
C VAL A 101 -11.92 -4.52 -6.55
N LEU A 102 -10.61 -4.65 -6.27
CA LEU A 102 -9.75 -3.48 -6.08
C LEU A 102 -9.57 -2.64 -7.35
N LYS A 103 -9.71 -3.21 -8.56
CA LYS A 103 -9.66 -2.41 -9.82
C LYS A 103 -10.86 -1.48 -9.96
N GLU A 104 -12.02 -1.89 -9.45
CA GLU A 104 -13.24 -1.10 -9.46
C GLU A 104 -13.24 -0.01 -8.38
N SER A 105 -12.36 -0.11 -7.38
CA SER A 105 -12.30 0.83 -6.26
C SER A 105 -11.16 1.83 -6.38
N ILE A 106 -11.48 3.11 -6.13
CA ILE A 106 -10.47 4.18 -6.00
C ILE A 106 -9.82 4.18 -4.60
N VAL A 107 -10.53 3.72 -3.58
CA VAL A 107 -10.08 3.75 -2.19
C VAL A 107 -10.31 2.40 -1.52
N ALA A 108 -9.27 1.87 -0.88
CA ALA A 108 -9.36 0.67 -0.06
C ALA A 108 -8.46 0.82 1.16
N ILE A 109 -8.76 0.08 2.23
CA ILE A 109 -7.96 0.05 3.45
C ILE A 109 -7.54 -1.37 3.78
N LYS A 110 -6.39 -1.56 4.43
CA LYS A 110 -5.97 -2.90 4.85
C LYS A 110 -5.21 -2.90 6.16
N GLY A 111 -5.36 -3.98 6.91
CA GLY A 111 -4.47 -4.34 8.00
C GLY A 111 -3.06 -4.75 7.53
N PRO A 112 -2.16 -5.07 8.47
CA PRO A 112 -0.84 -5.61 8.17
C PRO A 112 -0.94 -6.94 7.42
N LEU A 113 0.05 -7.24 6.58
CA LEU A 113 0.14 -8.51 5.86
C LEU A 113 1.53 -9.09 6.05
N GLY A 114 1.59 -10.31 6.55
CA GLY A 114 2.80 -11.08 6.77
C GLY A 114 3.49 -11.42 5.46
N THR A 115 4.79 -11.15 5.39
CA THR A 115 5.64 -11.59 4.27
C THR A 115 6.45 -12.79 4.74
N PRO A 116 6.29 -13.98 4.13
CA PRO A 116 7.06 -15.16 4.51
C PRO A 116 8.55 -14.91 4.32
N VAL A 117 9.36 -15.25 5.32
CA VAL A 117 10.82 -15.11 5.24
C VAL A 117 11.41 -16.34 4.54
N GLY A 118 12.38 -16.13 3.64
CA GLY A 118 13.26 -17.19 3.13
C GLY A 118 12.71 -18.09 2.01
N LYS A 119 11.44 -17.96 1.60
CA LYS A 119 10.84 -18.83 0.57
C LYS A 119 10.83 -18.27 -0.86
N GLY A 120 11.51 -17.15 -1.13
CA GLY A 120 11.45 -16.47 -2.44
C GLY A 120 10.05 -15.94 -2.80
N VAL A 121 9.11 -15.93 -1.85
CA VAL A 121 7.73 -15.48 -2.04
C VAL A 121 7.71 -13.95 -2.10
N ARG A 122 7.15 -13.41 -3.19
CA ARG A 122 7.00 -11.96 -3.35
C ARG A 122 6.04 -11.42 -2.29
N SER A 123 6.43 -10.33 -1.63
CA SER A 123 5.58 -9.65 -0.65
C SER A 123 4.25 -9.23 -1.27
N ILE A 124 3.12 -9.56 -0.64
CA ILE A 124 1.77 -9.15 -1.08
C ILE A 124 1.69 -7.62 -1.19
N ASN A 125 2.31 -6.89 -0.26
CA ASN A 125 2.37 -5.43 -0.31
C ASN A 125 3.10 -4.94 -1.57
N SER A 126 4.15 -5.64 -2.01
CA SER A 126 4.86 -5.32 -3.25
C SER A 126 4.02 -5.68 -4.48
N ALA A 127 3.35 -6.84 -4.46
CA ALA A 127 2.45 -7.28 -5.53
C ALA A 127 1.32 -6.27 -5.76
N LEU A 128 0.63 -5.83 -4.70
CA LEU A 128 -0.44 -4.83 -4.78
C LEU A 128 0.07 -3.50 -5.35
N ARG A 129 1.22 -2.99 -4.87
CA ARG A 129 1.78 -1.73 -5.40
C ARG A 129 2.08 -1.81 -6.90
N ARG A 130 2.61 -2.94 -7.37
CA ARG A 130 2.95 -3.15 -8.77
C ARG A 130 1.69 -3.33 -9.62
N ALA A 131 0.71 -4.09 -9.14
CA ALA A 131 -0.54 -4.34 -9.85
C ALA A 131 -1.35 -3.06 -10.11
N PHE A 132 -1.32 -2.12 -9.17
CA PHE A 132 -2.12 -0.88 -9.24
C PHE A 132 -1.28 0.40 -9.44
N ASP A 133 0.03 0.27 -9.69
CA ASP A 133 0.96 1.39 -9.82
C ASP A 133 0.80 2.44 -8.68
N TYR A 134 0.75 1.97 -7.44
CA TYR A 134 0.70 2.83 -6.24
C TYR A 134 2.05 3.52 -6.00
N TYR A 135 2.35 4.49 -6.87
CA TYR A 135 3.69 5.05 -7.08
C TYR A 135 4.19 5.98 -5.98
N SER A 136 3.32 6.46 -5.10
CA SER A 136 3.66 7.41 -4.06
C SER A 136 3.16 6.92 -2.71
N ALA A 137 4.09 6.57 -1.83
CA ALA A 137 3.82 6.28 -0.44
C ALA A 137 3.83 7.58 0.36
N VAL A 138 2.65 8.02 0.80
CA VAL A 138 2.45 9.26 1.56
C VAL A 138 2.32 8.93 3.04
N ARG A 139 3.12 9.58 3.89
CA ARG A 139 3.19 9.31 5.33
C ARG A 139 3.15 10.62 6.13
N PRO A 140 1.98 11.06 6.61
CA PRO A 140 1.90 12.15 7.59
C PRO A 140 2.51 11.69 8.92
N VAL A 141 3.34 12.53 9.52
CA VAL A 141 4.01 12.30 10.81
C VAL A 141 3.86 13.55 11.65
N TYR A 142 3.06 13.44 12.71
CA TYR A 142 2.82 14.51 13.66
C TYR A 142 2.66 13.94 15.08
N TRP A 143 2.98 14.75 16.08
CA TRP A 143 2.88 14.37 17.48
C TRP A 143 1.47 14.64 18.03
N MET A 144 0.94 13.70 18.80
CA MET A 144 -0.40 13.79 19.43
C MET A 144 -0.35 13.60 20.95
N GLY A 145 0.79 13.85 21.59
CA GLY A 145 0.94 13.69 23.05
C GLY A 145 1.56 12.36 23.50
N GLN A 146 2.03 11.52 22.57
CA GLN A 146 2.63 10.23 22.92
C GLN A 146 3.98 10.41 23.65
N PRO A 147 4.37 9.47 24.54
CA PRO A 147 5.72 9.44 25.12
C PRO A 147 6.79 9.45 24.04
N THR A 148 7.81 10.28 24.20
CA THR A 148 8.86 10.45 23.18
C THR A 148 10.19 10.89 23.79
N PRO A 149 11.33 10.42 23.25
CA PRO A 149 12.66 10.87 23.66
C PRO A 149 13.07 12.19 22.98
N ILE A 150 12.29 12.69 22.02
CA ILE A 150 12.63 13.88 21.23
C ILE A 150 12.24 15.15 22.01
N PRO A 151 13.15 16.12 22.19
CA PRO A 151 12.79 17.42 22.75
C PRO A 151 11.89 18.20 21.78
N GLU A 152 10.92 18.95 22.32
CA GLU A 152 9.94 19.74 21.54
C GLU A 152 9.21 18.95 20.42
N PRO A 153 8.61 17.78 20.72
CA PRO A 153 8.02 16.91 19.70
C PRO A 153 6.85 17.55 18.95
N GLN A 154 6.19 18.56 19.52
CA GLN A 154 5.15 19.36 18.88
C GLN A 154 5.62 20.10 17.62
N ARG A 155 6.94 20.25 17.41
CA ARG A 155 7.50 20.85 16.19
C ARG A 155 7.53 19.88 15.01
N VAL A 156 7.28 18.59 15.25
CA VAL A 156 7.18 17.58 14.19
C VAL A 156 5.77 17.61 13.62
N ASP A 157 5.63 18.24 12.46
CA ASP A 157 4.45 18.16 11.60
C ASP A 157 4.90 18.13 10.13
N VAL A 158 5.14 16.94 9.62
CA VAL A 158 5.67 16.72 8.27
C VAL A 158 4.86 15.67 7.52
N VAL A 159 4.87 15.77 6.19
CA VAL A 159 4.29 14.74 5.32
C VAL A 159 5.37 14.22 4.39
N VAL A 160 5.75 12.95 4.58
CA VAL A 160 6.80 12.31 3.78
C VAL A 160 6.18 11.71 2.52
N PHE A 161 6.61 12.20 1.37
CA PHE A 161 6.30 11.63 0.07
C PHE A 161 7.47 10.77 -0.40
N ARG A 162 7.28 9.44 -0.45
CA ARG A 162 8.28 8.49 -0.93
C ARG A 162 7.85 7.85 -2.26
N GLU A 163 8.73 7.92 -3.27
CA GLU A 163 8.54 7.19 -4.53
C GLU A 163 8.59 5.67 -4.25
N ASN A 164 7.70 4.90 -4.85
CA ASN A 164 7.39 3.53 -4.44
C ASN A 164 7.44 2.51 -5.60
N THR A 165 7.96 2.88 -6.78
CA THR A 165 7.98 2.05 -8.00
C THR A 165 9.33 1.93 -8.71
N ASP A 166 10.33 2.74 -8.35
CA ASP A 166 11.72 2.69 -8.84
C ASP A 166 12.66 2.27 -7.69
N ASP A 167 13.92 2.70 -7.75
CA ASP A 167 14.98 2.47 -6.78
C ASP A 167 15.33 0.97 -6.67
N VAL A 168 16.14 0.61 -5.68
CA VAL A 168 16.49 -0.79 -5.37
C VAL A 168 15.27 -1.68 -5.12
N TYR A 169 14.09 -1.10 -4.86
CA TYR A 169 12.82 -1.82 -4.74
C TYR A 169 12.30 -2.42 -6.07
N ALA A 170 12.93 -2.09 -7.19
CA ALA A 170 12.79 -2.84 -8.43
C ALA A 170 13.16 -4.33 -8.23
N GLY A 171 14.10 -4.63 -7.33
CA GLY A 171 14.51 -6.01 -6.99
C GLY A 171 15.35 -6.66 -8.09
N VAL A 172 16.18 -5.87 -8.78
CA VAL A 172 17.14 -6.37 -9.76
C VAL A 172 18.48 -6.55 -9.05
N GLU A 173 18.75 -7.79 -8.65
CA GLU A 173 19.86 -8.16 -7.77
C GLU A 173 20.54 -9.42 -8.28
N PHE A 174 21.87 -9.44 -8.22
CA PHE A 174 22.72 -10.56 -8.61
C PHE A 174 23.61 -10.91 -7.42
N PHE A 175 23.44 -12.13 -6.90
CA PHE A 175 24.16 -12.60 -5.73
C PHE A 175 25.66 -12.78 -6.04
N ALA A 176 26.49 -12.54 -5.04
CA ALA A 176 27.93 -12.79 -5.13
C ALA A 176 28.22 -14.23 -5.58
N GLY A 177 29.20 -14.37 -6.48
CA GLY A 177 29.65 -15.67 -6.98
C GLY A 177 28.74 -16.34 -8.02
N THR A 178 27.60 -15.75 -8.40
CA THR A 178 26.76 -16.33 -9.46
C THR A 178 27.27 -15.97 -10.87
N PRO A 179 26.97 -16.80 -11.89
CA PRO A 179 27.32 -16.49 -13.28
C PRO A 179 26.76 -15.14 -13.76
N GLU A 180 25.58 -14.75 -13.29
CA GLU A 180 24.94 -13.48 -13.63
C GLU A 180 25.70 -12.29 -13.04
N ALA A 181 26.11 -12.36 -11.78
CA ALA A 181 26.91 -11.31 -11.15
C ALA A 181 28.25 -11.15 -11.88
N LYS A 182 28.91 -12.26 -12.25
CA LYS A 182 30.14 -12.23 -13.05
C LYS A 182 29.91 -11.56 -14.41
N LYS A 183 28.83 -11.91 -15.12
CA LYS A 183 28.48 -11.31 -16.41
C LYS A 183 28.26 -9.80 -16.30
N VAL A 184 27.52 -9.36 -15.30
CA VAL A 184 27.25 -7.92 -15.08
C VAL A 184 28.52 -7.19 -14.67
N ARG A 185 29.35 -7.77 -13.80
CA ARG A 185 30.67 -7.23 -13.43
C ARG A 185 31.55 -7.03 -14.66
N GLU A 186 31.67 -8.05 -15.50
CA GLU A 186 32.48 -7.98 -16.72
C GLU A 186 31.99 -6.90 -17.68
N PHE A 187 30.68 -6.79 -17.88
CA PHE A 187 30.07 -5.71 -18.67
C PHE A 187 30.43 -4.33 -18.10
N LEU A 188 30.28 -4.13 -16.79
CA LEU A 188 30.58 -2.85 -16.15
C LEU A 188 32.05 -2.45 -16.32
N ILE A 189 32.98 -3.38 -16.17
CA ILE A 189 34.42 -3.11 -16.28
C ILE A 189 34.84 -2.93 -17.76
N LYS A 190 34.50 -3.88 -18.63
CA LYS A 190 35.02 -3.94 -20.00
C LYS A 190 34.32 -2.95 -20.94
N GLU A 191 33.02 -2.73 -20.77
CA GLU A 191 32.21 -1.94 -21.70
C GLU A 191 31.84 -0.56 -21.13
N MET A 192 31.57 -0.47 -19.82
CA MET A 192 31.11 0.78 -19.19
C MET A 192 32.22 1.58 -18.50
N GLY A 193 33.46 1.08 -18.48
CA GLY A 193 34.61 1.80 -17.91
C GLY A 193 34.66 1.84 -16.38
N ALA A 194 33.95 0.95 -15.70
CA ALA A 194 34.04 0.82 -14.26
C ALA A 194 35.42 0.32 -13.83
N LYS A 195 35.96 0.87 -12.74
CA LYS A 195 37.27 0.46 -12.21
C LYS A 195 37.16 -0.84 -11.42
N GLU A 196 38.08 -1.77 -11.68
CA GLU A 196 38.13 -3.07 -11.02
C GLU A 196 38.20 -2.98 -9.48
N GLU A 197 38.88 -1.96 -8.95
CA GLU A 197 38.95 -1.66 -7.50
C GLU A 197 37.57 -1.51 -6.84
N GLY A 198 36.55 -1.06 -7.58
CA GLY A 198 35.18 -0.91 -7.09
C GLY A 198 34.31 -2.16 -7.26
N PHE A 199 34.81 -3.19 -7.92
CA PHE A 199 34.09 -4.42 -8.25
C PHE A 199 34.99 -5.64 -8.02
N PRO A 200 35.21 -6.05 -6.75
CA PRO A 200 35.97 -7.27 -6.45
C PRO A 200 35.31 -8.52 -7.04
N GLU A 201 36.03 -9.65 -7.09
CA GLU A 201 35.52 -10.88 -7.73
C GLU A 201 34.29 -11.48 -7.03
N ASP A 202 34.17 -11.27 -5.72
CA ASP A 202 33.06 -11.73 -4.86
C ASP A 202 31.94 -10.70 -4.71
N VAL A 203 31.87 -9.70 -5.60
CA VAL A 203 30.87 -8.63 -5.53
C VAL A 203 29.45 -9.14 -5.82
N GLY A 204 28.51 -8.80 -4.93
CA GLY A 204 27.07 -8.81 -5.23
C GLY A 204 26.66 -7.49 -5.88
N ILE A 205 25.80 -7.54 -6.90
CA ILE A 205 25.43 -6.36 -7.69
C ILE A 205 23.92 -6.10 -7.59
N THR A 206 23.55 -4.88 -7.19
CA THR A 206 22.17 -4.39 -7.21
C THR A 206 22.03 -3.25 -8.21
N VAL A 207 20.98 -3.29 -9.02
CA VAL A 207 20.66 -2.22 -9.98
C VAL A 207 19.64 -1.27 -9.36
N LYS A 208 19.95 0.03 -9.39
CA LYS A 208 19.08 1.12 -8.94
C LYS A 208 18.55 1.92 -10.13
N PRO A 209 17.43 1.52 -10.74
CA PRO A 209 16.78 2.34 -11.76
C PRO A 209 16.11 3.56 -11.11
N MET A 210 16.28 4.73 -11.73
CA MET A 210 15.52 5.93 -11.40
C MET A 210 15.16 6.66 -12.69
N SER A 211 13.86 6.88 -12.91
CA SER A 211 13.36 7.52 -14.13
C SER A 211 12.89 8.94 -13.87
N GLU A 212 13.09 9.80 -14.87
CA GLU A 212 12.58 11.18 -14.86
C GLU A 212 11.06 11.21 -14.76
N PHE A 213 10.36 10.32 -15.48
CA PHE A 213 8.90 10.21 -15.45
C PHE A 213 8.37 9.92 -14.04
N LYS A 214 8.89 8.88 -13.37
CA LYS A 214 8.44 8.48 -12.03
C LYS A 214 8.80 9.53 -10.98
N THR A 215 9.97 10.15 -11.11
CA THR A 215 10.38 11.28 -10.26
C THR A 215 9.43 12.47 -10.41
N LYS A 216 9.19 12.92 -11.65
CA LYS A 216 8.34 14.10 -11.93
C LYS A 216 6.90 13.88 -11.48
N ARG A 217 6.30 12.70 -11.70
CA ARG A 217 4.92 12.42 -11.23
C ARG A 217 4.82 12.43 -9.71
N HIS A 218 5.83 11.89 -9.02
CA HIS A 218 5.89 11.84 -7.55
C HIS A 218 6.06 13.23 -6.95
N VAL A 219 7.05 14.00 -7.41
CA VAL A 219 7.30 15.38 -6.94
C VAL A 219 6.11 16.29 -7.23
N ARG A 220 5.49 16.17 -8.42
CA ARG A 220 4.28 16.94 -8.75
C ARG A 220 3.15 16.67 -7.76
N LYS A 221 2.97 15.41 -7.33
CA LYS A 221 1.96 15.06 -6.31
C LYS A 221 2.27 15.74 -4.96
N ALA A 222 3.53 15.74 -4.53
CA ALA A 222 3.94 16.42 -3.30
C ALA A 222 3.71 17.94 -3.36
N LEU A 223 4.05 18.58 -4.49
CA LEU A 223 3.84 20.02 -4.69
C LEU A 223 2.35 20.39 -4.72
N ARG A 224 1.51 19.58 -5.38
CA ARG A 224 0.05 19.78 -5.36
C ARG A 224 -0.51 19.68 -3.95
N TYR A 225 -0.09 18.66 -3.20
CA TYR A 225 -0.48 18.50 -1.81
C TYR A 225 -0.09 19.72 -0.96
N ALA A 226 1.11 20.27 -1.14
CA ALA A 226 1.54 21.48 -0.43
C ALA A 226 0.63 22.68 -0.74
N LEU A 227 0.35 22.92 -2.03
CA LEU A 227 -0.55 23.99 -2.48
C LEU A 227 -1.99 23.81 -1.94
N GLU A 228 -2.52 22.59 -1.98
CA GLU A 228 -3.89 22.27 -1.53
C GLU A 228 -4.05 22.36 0.00
N THR A 229 -2.97 22.16 0.75
CA THR A 229 -3.00 22.11 2.23
C THR A 229 -2.35 23.33 2.91
N GLY A 230 -1.88 24.30 2.13
CA GLY A 230 -1.23 25.51 2.66
C GLY A 230 0.11 25.24 3.35
N ARG A 231 0.88 24.26 2.85
CA ARG A 231 2.22 23.91 3.34
C ARG A 231 3.35 24.46 2.46
#